data_AF-A0A1Q4UUH1-F1
#
_entry.id   AF-A0A1Q4UUH1-F1
#
_cell.length_a   1.000
_cell.length_b   1.000
_cell.length_c   1.000
_cell.angle_alpha   90.00
_cell.angle_beta   90.00
_cell.angle_gamma   90.00
#
_symmetry.space_group_name_H-M   'P 1'
#
loop_
_entity.id
_entity.type
_entity.pdbx_description
1 polymer ?
#
loop_
_entity_poly.entity_id
_entity_poly.type
_entity_poly.pdbx_seq_one_letter_code
_entity_poly.pdbx_strand_id
1 'polypeptide(L)'
;MRARTYAIFTVVALGAAGYFALPYTPIPGYVSAFTARVSALTGFGADRIRSRVLPDMEKRLKDANIAVGAPVYLRAFTADHEIEVWLRGDHRYSEIQDATFCQDAETGNATFQTPPPGVYTISRDNLAPNSPKNVELSLTPLPDEDAPSPTRATITYSLHGNCADGPGIALKNEDIEQIYLLVDAALRAGQQSVPVHIFEKPAAMDDSQTLTEDATGNTPAPGLYDAYAAFERTRIPPEVHKSDGRYQVDPAN
;
A
#
# COMPACT_ATOMS: atom_id res chain seq x y z
N MET A 1 41.66 -32.31 -10.57
CA MET A 1 40.72 -31.31 -10.01
C MET A 1 39.26 -31.79 -10.12
N ARG A 2 38.90 -32.88 -9.43
CA ARG A 2 37.55 -33.48 -9.50
C ARG A 2 37.02 -34.01 -8.15
N ALA A 3 37.56 -33.49 -7.03
CA ALA A 3 37.24 -34.00 -5.69
C ALA A 3 36.56 -32.97 -4.76
N ARG A 4 36.48 -31.68 -5.14
CA ARG A 4 35.90 -30.63 -4.28
C ARG A 4 34.41 -30.34 -4.50
N THR A 5 33.84 -30.77 -5.62
CA THR A 5 32.44 -30.48 -5.98
C THR A 5 31.43 -31.43 -5.33
N TYR A 6 31.86 -32.61 -4.87
CA TYR A 6 30.96 -33.59 -4.24
C TYR A 6 30.75 -33.38 -2.74
N ALA A 7 31.58 -32.59 -2.07
CA ALA A 7 31.48 -32.36 -0.62
C ALA A 7 30.39 -31.34 -0.24
N ILE A 8 29.96 -30.49 -1.16
CA ILE A 8 28.93 -29.46 -0.89
C ILE A 8 27.51 -30.05 -1.04
N PHE A 9 27.30 -30.96 -2.00
CA PHE A 9 25.99 -31.58 -2.21
C PHE A 9 25.60 -32.60 -1.12
N THR A 10 26.56 -33.29 -0.50
CA THR A 10 26.27 -34.21 0.60
C THR A 10 25.87 -33.52 1.90
N VAL A 11 26.34 -32.29 2.16
CA VAL A 11 25.94 -31.53 3.37
C VAL A 11 24.51 -31.02 3.27
N VAL A 12 24.04 -30.63 2.07
CA VAL A 12 22.65 -30.18 1.86
C VAL A 12 21.67 -31.36 1.93
N ALA A 13 22.03 -32.53 1.38
CA ALA A 13 21.18 -33.72 1.42
C ALA A 13 21.04 -34.33 2.83
N LEU A 14 22.12 -34.31 3.63
CA LEU A 14 22.07 -34.78 5.03
C LEU A 14 21.33 -33.80 5.97
N GLY A 15 21.37 -32.50 5.68
CA GLY A 15 20.58 -31.50 6.41
C GLY A 15 19.07 -31.65 6.20
N ALA A 16 18.64 -31.96 4.98
CA ALA A 16 17.23 -32.16 4.66
C ALA A 16 16.67 -33.47 5.23
N ALA A 17 17.43 -34.58 5.16
CA ALA A 17 16.97 -35.88 5.64
C ALA A 17 16.88 -35.96 7.19
N GLY A 18 17.73 -35.23 7.91
CA GLY A 18 17.68 -35.17 9.39
C GLY A 18 16.49 -34.36 9.93
N TYR A 19 15.97 -33.40 9.15
CA TYR A 19 14.87 -32.52 9.58
C TYR A 19 13.51 -33.22 9.61
N PHE A 20 13.31 -34.24 8.76
CA PHE A 20 12.06 -35.02 8.69
C PHE A 20 11.97 -36.16 9.71
N ALA A 21 13.04 -36.47 10.44
CA ALA A 21 13.07 -37.53 11.45
C ALA A 21 12.90 -37.03 12.89
N LEU A 22 12.81 -35.71 13.10
CA LEU A 22 12.58 -35.12 14.42
C LEU A 22 11.08 -34.93 14.67
N PRO A 23 10.57 -35.26 15.86
CA PRO A 23 9.18 -34.99 16.20
C PRO A 23 8.92 -33.48 16.13
N TYR A 24 8.06 -33.07 15.19
CA TYR A 24 7.43 -31.75 15.03
C TYR A 24 8.04 -30.65 15.91
N THR A 25 9.29 -30.25 15.63
CA THR A 25 9.81 -29.03 16.24
C THR A 25 9.13 -27.87 15.52
N PRO A 26 8.33 -27.05 16.21
CA PRO A 26 7.71 -25.90 15.57
C PRO A 26 8.80 -25.07 14.92
N ILE A 27 8.63 -24.79 13.63
CA ILE A 27 9.55 -23.90 12.89
C ILE A 27 9.64 -22.61 13.71
N PRO A 28 10.82 -22.24 14.22
CA PRO A 28 10.94 -21.03 15.01
C PRO A 28 10.42 -19.84 14.21
N GLY A 29 9.69 -18.92 14.84
CA GLY A 29 9.07 -17.77 14.15
C GLY A 29 10.05 -16.91 13.33
N TYR A 30 11.35 -16.98 13.65
CA TYR A 30 12.39 -16.32 12.84
C TYR A 30 12.53 -16.93 11.44
N VAL A 31 12.35 -18.24 11.28
CA VAL A 31 12.44 -18.91 9.98
C VAL A 31 11.21 -18.59 9.15
N SER A 32 10.01 -18.53 9.74
CA SER A 32 8.80 -18.11 9.01
C SER A 32 8.90 -16.66 8.57
N ALA A 33 9.38 -15.76 9.43
CA ALA A 33 9.65 -14.37 9.10
C ALA A 33 10.73 -14.23 8.02
N PHE A 34 11.77 -15.08 8.05
CA PHE A 34 12.83 -15.11 7.03
C PHE A 34 12.31 -15.65 5.69
N THR A 35 11.56 -16.76 5.67
CA THR A 35 10.98 -17.31 4.43
C THR A 35 9.89 -16.41 3.88
N ALA A 36 9.11 -15.72 4.71
CA ALA A 36 8.17 -14.70 4.28
C ALA A 36 8.89 -13.49 3.68
N ARG A 37 9.99 -13.03 4.30
CA ARG A 37 10.88 -11.99 3.74
C ARG A 37 11.49 -12.39 2.40
N VAL A 38 11.98 -13.62 2.26
CA VAL A 38 12.60 -14.12 1.03
C VAL A 38 11.55 -14.39 -0.06
N SER A 39 10.37 -14.90 0.28
CA SER A 39 9.27 -15.15 -0.67
C SER A 39 8.54 -13.88 -1.08
N ALA A 40 8.42 -12.90 -0.17
CA ALA A 40 8.04 -11.53 -0.47
C ALA A 40 9.17 -10.73 -1.14
N LEU A 41 10.30 -11.38 -1.50
CA LEU A 41 11.37 -10.76 -2.30
C LEU A 41 11.89 -11.61 -3.49
N THR A 42 11.35 -12.79 -3.80
CA THR A 42 11.71 -13.61 -4.98
C THR A 42 10.53 -13.90 -5.93
N GLY A 43 10.68 -13.63 -7.25
CA GLY A 43 9.65 -13.79 -8.31
C GLY A 43 8.67 -12.62 -8.55
N PHE A 44 9.15 -11.42 -8.90
CA PHE A 44 8.41 -10.16 -8.69
C PHE A 44 7.81 -9.54 -9.95
N GLY A 45 6.69 -8.84 -9.74
CA GLY A 45 6.35 -7.73 -10.61
C GLY A 45 7.42 -6.65 -10.44
N ALA A 46 7.99 -6.16 -11.54
CA ALA A 46 8.96 -5.08 -11.57
C ALA A 46 10.39 -5.44 -11.10
N ASP A 47 10.89 -6.62 -11.45
CA ASP A 47 12.30 -7.01 -11.23
C ASP A 47 13.32 -5.93 -11.67
N ARG A 48 12.99 -5.14 -12.71
CA ARG A 48 13.83 -4.06 -13.24
C ARG A 48 14.10 -2.91 -12.25
N ILE A 49 13.18 -2.65 -11.30
CA ILE A 49 13.33 -1.54 -10.32
C ILE A 49 13.84 -2.05 -8.98
N ARG A 50 13.64 -3.34 -8.66
CA ARG A 50 13.99 -3.93 -7.37
C ARG A 50 15.41 -3.60 -6.95
N SER A 51 16.41 -3.95 -7.77
CA SER A 51 17.81 -3.88 -7.33
C SER A 51 18.27 -2.45 -7.01
N ARG A 52 17.61 -1.45 -7.61
CA ARG A 52 17.87 -0.03 -7.37
C ARG A 52 17.18 0.47 -6.09
N VAL A 53 15.95 0.04 -5.85
CA VAL A 53 15.08 0.61 -4.80
C VAL A 53 15.16 -0.15 -3.47
N LEU A 54 15.32 -1.47 -3.53
CA LEU A 54 15.30 -2.35 -2.37
C LEU A 54 16.30 -1.96 -1.26
N PRO A 55 17.56 -1.58 -1.55
CA PRO A 55 18.52 -1.25 -0.49
C PRO A 55 18.10 -0.06 0.40
N ASP A 56 17.58 1.01 -0.21
CA ASP A 56 17.14 2.20 0.53
C ASP A 56 15.85 1.90 1.33
N MET A 57 14.91 1.20 0.69
CA MET A 57 13.68 0.75 1.34
C MET A 57 13.98 -0.14 2.56
N GLU A 58 14.84 -1.16 2.42
CA GLU A 58 15.22 -2.05 3.52
C GLU A 58 15.89 -1.31 4.66
N LYS A 59 16.75 -0.32 4.34
CA LYS A 59 17.38 0.51 5.36
C LYS A 59 16.33 1.28 6.16
N ARG A 60 15.40 1.97 5.48
CA ARG A 60 14.34 2.75 6.14
C ARG A 60 13.42 1.89 7.00
N LEU A 61 13.01 0.73 6.50
CA LEU A 61 12.19 -0.21 7.28
C LEU A 61 12.94 -0.74 8.50
N LYS A 62 14.23 -1.05 8.37
CA LYS A 62 15.06 -1.48 9.49
C LYS A 62 15.20 -0.38 10.54
N ASP A 63 15.46 0.86 10.12
CA ASP A 63 15.59 2.01 11.03
C ASP A 63 14.28 2.28 11.79
N ALA A 64 13.12 2.02 11.15
CA ALA A 64 11.79 2.11 11.77
C ALA A 64 11.35 0.84 12.54
N ASN A 65 12.19 -0.20 12.63
CA ASN A 65 11.84 -1.51 13.20
C ASN A 65 10.59 -2.16 12.56
N ILE A 66 10.38 -1.96 11.26
CA ILE A 66 9.28 -2.54 10.49
C ILE A 66 9.80 -3.70 9.63
N ALA A 67 9.02 -4.79 9.56
CA ALA A 67 9.34 -5.91 8.70
C ALA A 67 9.00 -5.63 7.24
N VAL A 68 9.85 -6.09 6.32
CA VAL A 68 9.48 -6.17 4.89
C VAL A 68 8.21 -7.03 4.76
N GLY A 69 7.24 -6.54 3.98
CA GLY A 69 5.94 -7.17 3.82
C GLY A 69 4.96 -6.88 4.97
N ALA A 70 5.29 -5.97 5.89
CA ALA A 70 4.31 -5.48 6.86
C ALA A 70 3.10 -4.86 6.15
N PRO A 71 1.88 -4.98 6.72
CA PRO A 71 0.69 -4.37 6.16
C PRO A 71 0.86 -2.88 5.86
N VAL A 72 0.48 -2.49 4.65
CA VAL A 72 0.54 -1.12 4.13
C VAL A 72 -0.84 -0.46 4.20
N TYR A 73 -0.86 0.83 4.44
CA TYR A 73 -2.01 1.72 4.34
C TYR A 73 -1.55 3.01 3.66
N LEU A 74 -2.32 3.50 2.68
CA LEU A 74 -2.01 4.73 1.96
C LEU A 74 -3.06 5.79 2.27
N ARG A 75 -2.61 7.04 2.46
CA ARG A 75 -3.46 8.21 2.53
C ARG A 75 -3.03 9.20 1.46
N ALA A 76 -3.97 9.76 0.71
CA ALA A 76 -3.68 10.82 -0.25
C ALA A 76 -4.49 12.07 0.13
N PHE A 77 -3.83 13.23 0.12
CA PHE A 77 -4.41 14.52 0.47
C PHE A 77 -4.32 15.43 -0.74
N THR A 78 -5.45 15.65 -1.42
CA THR A 78 -5.42 16.34 -2.71
C THR A 78 -5.14 17.84 -2.58
N ALA A 79 -5.48 18.46 -1.45
CA ALA A 79 -5.13 19.86 -1.16
C ALA A 79 -3.63 20.08 -0.99
N ASP A 80 -2.93 19.09 -0.40
CA ASP A 80 -1.49 19.16 -0.15
C ASP A 80 -0.66 18.54 -1.28
N HIS A 81 -1.33 17.88 -2.22
CA HIS A 81 -0.68 17.09 -3.28
C HIS A 81 0.28 16.04 -2.72
N GLU A 82 -0.14 15.33 -1.67
CA GLU A 82 0.73 14.42 -0.93
C GLU A 82 0.09 13.03 -0.76
N ILE A 83 0.92 11.99 -0.82
CA ILE A 83 0.60 10.62 -0.42
C ILE A 83 1.47 10.26 0.77
N GLU A 84 0.85 9.88 1.87
CA GLU A 84 1.54 9.28 3.00
C GLU A 84 1.46 7.74 2.92
N VAL A 85 2.58 7.09 3.25
CA VAL A 85 2.72 5.64 3.25
C VAL A 85 2.96 5.15 4.67
N TRP A 86 1.96 4.44 5.19
CA TRP A 86 1.93 3.94 6.54
C TRP A 86 2.11 2.43 6.55
N LEU A 87 3.01 1.94 7.40
CA LEU A 87 3.22 0.51 7.60
C LEU A 87 2.97 0.10 9.05
N ARG A 88 2.40 -1.09 9.22
CA ARG A 88 2.14 -1.66 10.55
C ARG A 88 3.46 -2.06 11.23
N GLY A 89 3.77 -1.39 12.34
CA GLY A 89 4.74 -1.87 13.33
C GLY A 89 4.11 -2.89 14.29
N ASP A 90 4.60 -2.96 15.52
CA ASP A 90 4.11 -3.95 16.49
C ASP A 90 2.62 -3.75 16.86
N HIS A 91 2.22 -2.52 17.15
CA HIS A 91 0.88 -2.19 17.65
C HIS A 91 0.13 -1.13 16.85
N ARG A 92 0.86 -0.27 16.13
CA ARG A 92 0.33 0.87 15.40
C ARG A 92 1.03 1.00 14.07
N TYR A 93 0.42 1.74 13.16
CA TYR A 93 1.06 2.13 11.93
C TYR A 93 1.98 3.32 12.17
N SER A 94 3.12 3.30 11.50
CA SER A 94 4.06 4.42 11.45
C SER A 94 4.22 4.84 10.00
N GLU A 95 4.33 6.15 9.80
CA GLU A 95 4.62 6.72 8.50
C GLU A 95 6.08 6.43 8.15
N ILE A 96 6.31 5.97 6.93
CA ILE A 96 7.64 5.56 6.46
C ILE A 96 8.13 6.43 5.32
N GLN A 97 7.22 7.04 4.55
CA GLN A 97 7.49 8.06 3.55
C GLN A 97 6.23 8.85 3.24
N ASP A 98 6.47 10.07 2.79
CA ASP A 98 5.60 10.86 1.94
C ASP A 98 6.02 10.78 0.47
N ALA A 99 5.11 11.16 -0.43
CA ALA A 99 5.38 11.35 -1.85
C ALA A 99 4.51 12.48 -2.39
N THR A 100 5.08 13.39 -3.16
CA THR A 100 4.35 14.53 -3.72
C THR A 100 3.81 14.20 -5.12
N PHE A 101 2.60 14.67 -5.43
CA PHE A 101 2.03 14.56 -6.76
C PHE A 101 2.92 15.35 -7.73
N CYS A 102 3.08 14.85 -8.95
CA CYS A 102 3.61 15.68 -10.01
C CYS A 102 2.68 16.89 -10.21
N GLN A 103 3.27 18.01 -10.55
CA GLN A 103 2.55 19.23 -10.91
C GLN A 103 3.03 19.67 -12.29
N ASP A 104 2.17 20.36 -13.02
CA ASP A 104 2.58 21.05 -14.23
C ASP A 104 3.58 22.16 -13.87
N ALA A 105 4.75 22.14 -14.50
CA ALA A 105 5.84 23.05 -14.15
C ALA A 105 5.57 24.51 -14.52
N GLU A 106 4.61 24.77 -15.42
CA GLU A 106 4.29 26.12 -15.91
C GLU A 106 3.13 26.76 -15.14
N THR A 107 2.17 25.95 -14.70
CA THR A 107 0.95 26.41 -14.03
C THR A 107 0.89 26.08 -12.55
N GLY A 108 1.72 25.15 -12.06
CA GLY A 108 1.68 24.63 -10.69
C GLY A 108 0.44 23.81 -10.36
N ASN A 109 -0.46 23.61 -11.33
CA ASN A 109 -1.69 22.85 -11.14
C ASN A 109 -1.46 21.37 -11.43
N ALA A 110 -2.18 20.50 -10.73
CA ALA A 110 -2.29 19.10 -11.13
C ALA A 110 -3.12 19.03 -12.42
N THR A 111 -2.49 18.70 -13.56
CA THR A 111 -3.17 18.51 -14.86
C THR A 111 -3.94 17.19 -14.95
N PHE A 112 -3.95 16.40 -13.87
CA PHE A 112 -4.48 15.05 -13.84
C PHE A 112 -5.93 15.03 -13.40
N GLN A 113 -6.71 14.10 -13.96
CA GLN A 113 -8.05 13.82 -13.45
C GLN A 113 -7.88 13.00 -12.17
N THR A 114 -7.81 13.68 -11.03
CA THR A 114 -7.63 13.04 -9.72
C THR A 114 -8.83 12.12 -9.40
N PRO A 115 -8.59 11.01 -8.67
CA PRO A 115 -9.69 10.21 -8.16
C PRO A 115 -10.56 11.07 -7.22
N PRO A 116 -11.90 10.93 -7.24
CA PRO A 116 -12.74 11.63 -6.29
C PRO A 116 -12.41 11.20 -4.85
N PRO A 117 -12.66 12.06 -3.83
CA PRO A 117 -12.47 11.70 -2.43
C PRO A 117 -13.24 10.42 -2.07
N GLY A 118 -12.63 9.54 -1.28
CA GLY A 118 -13.25 8.27 -0.91
C GLY A 118 -12.28 7.20 -0.44
N VAL A 119 -12.82 5.99 -0.25
CA VAL A 119 -12.08 4.80 0.14
C VAL A 119 -11.88 3.90 -1.07
N TYR A 120 -10.65 3.48 -1.27
CA TYR A 120 -10.21 2.62 -2.36
C TYR A 120 -9.37 1.47 -1.80
N THR A 121 -9.18 0.45 -2.64
CA THR A 121 -8.33 -0.69 -2.34
C THR A 121 -7.43 -1.02 -3.53
N ILE A 122 -6.25 -1.55 -3.22
CA ILE A 122 -5.32 -2.11 -4.19
C ILE A 122 -5.11 -3.59 -3.85
N SER A 123 -5.47 -4.47 -4.76
CA SER A 123 -5.22 -5.91 -4.70
C SER A 123 -4.10 -6.31 -5.68
N ARG A 124 -3.72 -7.59 -5.70
CA ARG A 124 -2.65 -8.07 -6.60
C ARG A 124 -2.97 -7.84 -8.07
N ASP A 125 -4.23 -7.97 -8.46
CA ASP A 125 -4.68 -7.79 -9.84
C ASP A 125 -4.66 -6.32 -10.28
N ASN A 126 -4.50 -5.40 -9.33
CA ASN A 126 -4.35 -3.98 -9.61
C ASN A 126 -2.90 -3.55 -9.88
N LEU A 127 -1.93 -4.47 -9.76
CA LEU A 127 -0.51 -4.15 -9.94
C LEU A 127 -0.07 -4.37 -11.38
N ALA A 128 0.36 -3.29 -12.03
CA ALA A 128 0.92 -3.30 -13.37
C ALA A 128 2.42 -2.94 -13.32
N PRO A 129 3.30 -3.94 -13.16
CA PRO A 129 4.74 -3.68 -13.05
C PRO A 129 5.33 -3.08 -14.32
N ASN A 130 4.84 -3.47 -15.50
CA ASN A 130 5.38 -3.06 -16.80
C ASN A 130 4.42 -2.10 -17.53
N SER A 131 4.00 -1.04 -16.84
CA SER A 131 3.15 0.00 -17.44
C SER A 131 3.99 0.94 -18.33
N PRO A 132 3.43 1.48 -19.44
CA PRO A 132 4.04 2.60 -20.16
C PRO A 132 4.31 3.82 -19.27
N LYS A 133 3.62 3.94 -18.13
CA LYS A 133 3.82 4.97 -17.10
C LYS A 133 4.86 4.57 -16.03
N ASN A 134 5.84 3.74 -16.41
CA ASN A 134 6.78 3.05 -15.53
C ASN A 134 6.13 1.92 -14.71
N VAL A 135 5.52 2.22 -13.58
CA VAL A 135 4.72 1.27 -12.78
C VAL A 135 3.36 1.88 -12.50
N GLU A 136 2.38 1.04 -12.24
CA GLU A 136 1.01 1.50 -12.01
C GLU A 136 0.27 0.62 -11.00
N LEU A 137 -0.50 1.25 -10.12
CA LEU A 137 -1.37 0.63 -9.13
C LEU A 137 -2.79 1.14 -9.33
N SER A 138 -3.67 0.32 -9.91
CA SER A 138 -5.07 0.71 -10.12
C SER A 138 -5.84 0.79 -8.81
N LEU A 139 -6.72 1.78 -8.69
CA LEU A 139 -7.55 2.00 -7.51
C LEU A 139 -8.93 1.40 -7.73
N THR A 140 -9.32 0.48 -6.85
CA THR A 140 -10.66 -0.10 -6.84
C THR A 140 -11.50 0.62 -5.79
N PRO A 141 -12.55 1.38 -6.16
CA PRO A 141 -13.39 2.07 -5.18
C PRO A 141 -14.12 1.06 -4.30
N LEU A 142 -14.31 1.42 -3.02
CA LEU A 142 -15.13 0.65 -2.10
C LEU A 142 -16.58 0.60 -2.64
N PRO A 143 -17.17 -0.59 -2.85
CA PRO A 143 -18.54 -0.70 -3.34
C PRO A 143 -19.52 -0.17 -2.28
N ASP A 144 -20.61 0.41 -2.77
CA ASP A 144 -21.75 0.76 -1.95
C ASP A 144 -22.68 -0.46 -1.87
N GLU A 145 -22.98 -0.91 -0.65
CA GLU A 145 -23.75 -2.12 -0.38
C GLU A 145 -25.18 -2.04 -0.89
N ASP A 146 -25.75 -0.84 -0.91
CA ASP A 146 -27.14 -0.57 -1.31
C ASP A 146 -27.25 -0.16 -2.79
N ALA A 147 -26.11 0.02 -3.46
CA ALA A 147 -26.12 0.37 -4.88
C ALA A 147 -26.57 -0.83 -5.73
N PRO A 148 -27.40 -0.61 -6.76
CA PRO A 148 -27.65 -1.63 -7.77
C PRO A 148 -26.32 -2.08 -8.38
N SER A 149 -26.26 -3.34 -8.85
CA SER A 149 -25.03 -4.00 -9.32
C SER A 149 -24.08 -3.02 -10.01
N PRO A 150 -22.80 -2.96 -9.60
CA PRO A 150 -21.92 -1.85 -9.94
C PRO A 150 -21.90 -1.68 -11.45
N THR A 151 -22.39 -0.54 -11.92
CA THR A 151 -22.19 -0.12 -13.30
C THR A 151 -20.69 -0.06 -13.50
N ARG A 152 -20.15 -0.79 -14.49
CA ARG A 152 -18.71 -0.78 -14.77
C ARG A 152 -18.23 0.67 -14.83
N ALA A 153 -17.32 1.04 -13.92
CA ALA A 153 -16.77 2.38 -13.90
C ALA A 153 -16.17 2.71 -15.27
N THR A 154 -16.56 3.85 -15.84
CA THR A 154 -16.10 4.28 -17.17
C THR A 154 -14.63 4.68 -17.16
N ILE A 155 -14.09 5.00 -15.98
CA ILE A 155 -12.71 5.45 -15.76
C ILE A 155 -12.10 4.59 -14.65
N THR A 156 -10.90 4.10 -14.89
CA THR A 156 -10.06 3.45 -13.87
C THR A 156 -8.97 4.45 -13.48
N TYR A 157 -8.99 4.86 -12.21
CA TYR A 157 -7.94 5.70 -11.65
C TYR A 157 -6.77 4.86 -11.16
N SER A 158 -5.55 5.38 -11.21
CA SER A 158 -4.36 4.69 -10.72
C SER A 158 -3.34 5.62 -10.07
N LEU A 159 -2.47 5.07 -9.22
CA LEU A 159 -1.20 5.69 -8.87
C LEU A 159 -0.17 5.27 -9.92
N HIS A 160 0.57 6.20 -10.52
CA HIS A 160 1.52 5.84 -11.58
C HIS A 160 2.72 6.79 -11.67
N GLY A 161 3.75 6.35 -12.39
CA GLY A 161 4.99 7.10 -12.59
C GLY A 161 4.99 8.03 -13.79
N ASN A 162 6.21 8.39 -14.21
CA ASN A 162 6.57 9.24 -15.34
C ASN A 162 6.01 10.67 -15.33
N CYS A 163 5.36 11.11 -14.25
CA CYS A 163 4.53 12.32 -14.26
C CYS A 163 3.59 12.36 -15.49
N ALA A 164 3.14 11.19 -15.97
CA ALA A 164 2.42 11.07 -17.22
C ALA A 164 0.96 11.53 -17.10
N ASP A 165 0.40 12.15 -18.14
CA ASP A 165 -1.01 12.54 -18.11
C ASP A 165 -1.97 11.33 -18.02
N GLY A 166 -3.17 11.58 -17.50
CA GLY A 166 -4.28 10.62 -17.47
C GLY A 166 -5.06 10.60 -16.15
N PRO A 167 -5.99 9.65 -16.01
CA PRO A 167 -6.79 9.51 -14.80
C PRO A 167 -5.95 8.91 -13.67
N GLY A 168 -5.85 9.60 -12.54
CA GLY A 168 -5.13 9.12 -11.37
C GLY A 168 -4.24 10.16 -10.70
N ILE A 169 -3.28 9.66 -9.93
CA ILE A 169 -2.25 10.46 -9.26
C ILE A 169 -0.90 10.08 -9.86
N ALA A 170 -0.27 11.05 -10.52
CA ALA A 170 1.05 10.91 -11.10
C ALA A 170 2.12 11.25 -10.06
N LEU A 171 3.15 10.42 -9.94
CA LEU A 171 4.29 10.63 -9.06
C LEU A 171 5.61 10.55 -9.86
N LYS A 172 6.70 11.00 -9.24
CA LYS A 172 8.04 10.71 -9.76
C LYS A 172 8.30 9.21 -9.70
N ASN A 173 9.15 8.74 -10.62
CA ASN A 173 9.48 7.32 -10.71
C ASN A 173 10.08 6.78 -9.41
N GLU A 174 10.94 7.55 -8.75
CA GLU A 174 11.56 7.15 -7.48
C GLU A 174 10.53 6.90 -6.36
N ASP A 175 9.47 7.71 -6.30
CA ASP A 175 8.45 7.60 -5.26
C ASP A 175 7.48 6.44 -5.54
N ILE A 176 6.93 6.37 -6.76
CA ILE A 176 5.96 5.31 -7.10
C ILE A 176 6.61 3.93 -7.09
N GLU A 177 7.89 3.81 -7.45
CA GLU A 177 8.60 2.53 -7.44
C GLU A 177 8.74 1.99 -6.01
N GLN A 178 8.98 2.88 -5.03
CA GLN A 178 9.01 2.52 -3.62
C GLN A 178 7.63 2.10 -3.11
N ILE A 179 6.60 2.90 -3.40
CA ILE A 179 5.21 2.57 -3.06
C ILE A 179 4.82 1.21 -3.66
N TYR A 180 5.15 0.99 -4.94
CA TYR A 180 4.85 -0.25 -5.64
C TYR A 180 5.50 -1.46 -4.94
N LEU A 181 6.78 -1.38 -4.58
CA LEU A 181 7.46 -2.49 -3.91
C LEU A 181 6.94 -2.74 -2.49
N LEU A 182 6.59 -1.70 -1.73
CA LEU A 182 5.98 -1.84 -0.41
C LEU A 182 4.61 -2.55 -0.53
N VAL A 183 3.77 -2.11 -1.46
CA VAL A 183 2.44 -2.70 -1.71
C VAL A 183 2.56 -4.14 -2.21
N ASP A 184 3.39 -4.41 -3.21
CA ASP A 184 3.59 -5.78 -3.73
C ASP A 184 4.12 -6.72 -2.64
N ALA A 185 5.07 -6.27 -1.81
CA ALA A 185 5.60 -7.05 -0.69
C ALA A 185 4.51 -7.37 0.35
N ALA A 186 3.68 -6.39 0.72
CA ALA A 186 2.61 -6.59 1.70
C ALA A 186 1.51 -7.53 1.19
N LEU A 187 1.10 -7.36 -0.07
CA LEU A 187 0.10 -8.23 -0.70
C LEU A 187 0.60 -9.67 -0.83
N ARG A 188 1.88 -9.87 -1.16
CA ARG A 188 2.52 -11.19 -1.21
C ARG A 188 2.68 -11.83 0.17
N ALA A 189 2.93 -11.02 1.20
CA ALA A 189 3.04 -11.44 2.59
C ALA A 189 1.68 -11.78 3.24
N GLY A 190 0.56 -11.55 2.54
CA GLY A 190 -0.76 -12.04 2.93
C GLY A 190 -1.78 -10.94 3.24
N GLN A 191 -1.43 -9.66 3.11
CA GLN A 191 -2.43 -8.61 3.12
C GLN A 191 -3.37 -8.81 1.91
N GLN A 192 -4.69 -8.92 2.14
CA GLN A 192 -5.66 -9.22 1.08
C GLN A 192 -5.75 -8.08 0.06
N SER A 193 -5.85 -6.86 0.57
CA SER A 193 -5.81 -5.61 -0.19
C SER A 193 -5.20 -4.51 0.67
N VAL A 194 -4.54 -3.55 0.02
CA VAL A 194 -4.04 -2.34 0.66
C VAL A 194 -5.14 -1.27 0.64
N PRO A 195 -5.62 -0.78 1.79
CA PRO A 195 -6.55 0.33 1.84
C PRO A 195 -5.85 1.64 1.43
N VAL A 196 -6.56 2.45 0.65
CA VAL A 196 -6.14 3.77 0.17
C VAL A 196 -7.27 4.76 0.44
N HIS A 197 -7.04 5.72 1.34
CA HIS A 197 -8.04 6.76 1.61
C HIS A 197 -7.61 8.06 0.94
N ILE A 198 -8.50 8.66 0.16
CA ILE A 198 -8.24 9.90 -0.58
C ILE A 198 -9.11 11.00 0.01
N PHE A 199 -8.46 12.00 0.60
CA PHE A 199 -9.08 13.13 1.26
C PHE A 199 -8.91 14.40 0.42
N GLU A 200 -9.94 15.25 0.44
CA GLU A 200 -9.88 16.53 -0.28
C GLU A 200 -9.07 17.58 0.50
N LYS A 201 -9.07 17.48 1.82
CA LYS A 201 -8.48 18.47 2.75
C LYS A 201 -6.98 18.21 2.98
N PRO A 202 -6.27 19.18 3.60
CA PRO A 202 -4.89 18.99 4.03
C PRO A 202 -4.73 17.85 5.05
N ALA A 203 -3.53 17.28 5.16
CA ALA A 203 -3.19 16.27 6.16
C ALA A 203 -3.23 16.84 7.59
N ALA A 204 -2.83 18.11 7.75
CA ALA A 204 -2.82 18.82 9.03
C ALA A 204 -4.19 19.45 9.34
N MET A 205 -5.22 18.63 9.55
CA MET A 205 -6.53 19.10 9.98
C MET A 205 -6.57 19.30 11.51
N ASP A 206 -7.17 20.40 11.96
CA ASP A 206 -7.58 20.52 13.36
C ASP A 206 -8.85 19.69 13.61
N ASP A 207 -8.99 19.13 14.82
CA ASP A 207 -10.11 18.25 15.24
C ASP A 207 -11.49 18.90 14.99
N SER A 208 -11.56 20.24 15.01
CA SER A 208 -12.77 21.01 14.74
C SER A 208 -13.24 20.93 13.29
N GLN A 209 -12.34 20.74 12.32
CA GLN A 209 -12.67 20.68 10.88
C GLN A 209 -13.21 19.30 10.48
N THR A 210 -12.78 18.23 11.15
CA THR A 210 -13.28 16.87 10.92
C THR A 210 -14.74 16.69 11.34
N LEU A 211 -15.19 17.43 12.36
CA LEU A 211 -16.55 17.31 12.91
C LEU A 211 -17.62 18.09 12.13
N THR A 212 -17.21 19.01 11.24
CA THR A 212 -18.13 19.90 10.49
C THR A 212 -18.49 19.42 9.09
N GLU A 213 -17.72 18.52 8.49
CA GLU A 213 -17.92 18.12 7.09
C GLU A 213 -19.27 17.41 6.88
N ASP A 214 -19.60 16.43 7.72
CA ASP A 214 -20.90 15.75 7.64
C ASP A 214 -22.10 16.62 8.03
N ALA A 215 -21.88 17.68 8.81
CA ALA A 215 -22.95 18.55 9.27
C ALA A 215 -23.48 19.49 8.17
N THR A 216 -22.72 19.72 7.10
CA THR A 216 -23.08 20.67 6.03
C THR A 216 -23.82 20.04 4.84
N GLY A 217 -23.88 18.71 4.75
CA GLY A 217 -24.69 17.98 3.76
C GLY A 217 -24.24 18.08 2.28
N ASN A 218 -23.13 18.76 1.99
CA ASN A 218 -22.61 18.97 0.62
C ASN A 218 -21.28 18.26 0.34
N THR A 219 -20.78 17.42 1.24
CA THR A 219 -19.50 16.73 1.05
C THR A 219 -19.64 15.62 0.01
N PRO A 220 -18.78 15.57 -1.04
CA PRO A 220 -18.82 14.53 -2.09
C PRO A 220 -18.69 13.09 -1.57
N ALA A 221 -18.15 12.92 -0.37
CA ALA A 221 -17.88 11.65 0.29
C ALA A 221 -18.34 11.68 1.77
N PRO A 222 -19.66 11.59 2.05
CA PRO A 222 -20.19 11.64 3.42
C PRO A 222 -19.60 10.52 4.30
N GLY A 223 -19.24 10.83 5.54
CA GLY A 223 -18.66 9.89 6.53
C GLY A 223 -17.18 9.56 6.31
N LEU A 224 -16.53 10.07 5.26
CA LEU A 224 -15.11 9.80 5.00
C LEU A 224 -14.19 10.34 6.11
N TYR A 225 -14.53 11.49 6.69
CA TYR A 225 -13.72 12.11 7.75
C TYR A 225 -13.86 11.40 9.11
N ASP A 226 -14.89 10.58 9.31
CA ASP A 226 -14.97 9.67 10.47
C ASP A 226 -13.81 8.65 10.40
N ALA A 227 -13.49 8.15 9.21
CA ALA A 227 -12.37 7.23 8.99
C ALA A 227 -11.01 7.92 9.22
N TYR A 228 -10.88 9.18 8.78
CA TYR A 228 -9.70 10.00 9.07
C TYR A 228 -9.51 10.15 10.59
N ALA A 229 -10.55 10.60 11.31
CA ALA A 229 -10.48 10.84 12.75
C ALA A 229 -10.21 9.55 13.55
N ALA A 230 -10.80 8.41 13.13
CA ALA A 230 -10.54 7.12 13.74
C ALA A 230 -9.06 6.70 13.60
N PHE A 231 -8.46 6.92 12.42
CA PHE A 231 -7.04 6.68 12.20
C PHE A 231 -6.16 7.63 13.02
N GLU A 232 -6.45 8.93 13.06
CA GLU A 232 -5.65 9.88 13.84
C GLU A 232 -5.57 9.53 15.33
N ARG A 233 -6.69 9.07 15.90
CA ARG A 233 -6.77 8.66 17.31
C ARG A 233 -5.98 7.37 17.61
N THR A 234 -6.05 6.38 16.73
CA THR A 234 -5.59 5.02 17.02
C THR A 234 -4.26 4.68 16.34
N ARG A 235 -3.96 5.34 15.22
CA ARG A 235 -2.94 4.99 14.22
C ARG A 235 -3.10 3.55 13.72
N ILE A 236 -4.35 3.10 13.60
CA ILE A 236 -4.73 1.82 13.02
C ILE A 236 -5.80 2.13 11.95
N PRO A 237 -5.61 1.71 10.69
CA PRO A 237 -6.60 1.92 9.64
C PRO A 237 -7.95 1.35 10.08
N PRO A 238 -9.02 2.15 10.12
CA PRO A 238 -10.34 1.64 10.45
C PRO A 238 -10.83 0.71 9.33
N GLU A 239 -11.66 -0.26 9.69
CA GLU A 239 -12.50 -0.95 8.73
C GLU A 239 -13.63 0.00 8.32
N VAL A 240 -13.88 0.09 7.01
CA VAL A 240 -14.85 1.02 6.43
C VAL A 240 -15.71 0.27 5.43
N HIS A 241 -17.02 0.38 5.58
CA HIS A 241 -18.02 0.00 4.59
C HIS A 241 -18.73 1.25 4.06
N LYS A 242 -19.43 1.09 2.93
CA LYS A 242 -20.23 2.17 2.34
C LYS A 242 -21.65 1.67 2.14
N SER A 243 -22.61 2.39 2.71
CA SER A 243 -24.04 2.08 2.62
C SER A 243 -24.81 3.38 2.46
N ASP A 244 -25.85 3.36 1.62
CA ASP A 244 -26.64 4.52 1.22
C ASP A 244 -25.79 5.75 0.83
N GLY A 245 -24.68 5.54 0.10
CA GLY A 245 -23.77 6.60 -0.34
C GLY A 245 -22.83 7.15 0.75
N ARG A 246 -22.94 6.68 1.99
CA ARG A 246 -22.17 7.16 3.16
C ARG A 246 -21.16 6.13 3.63
N TYR A 247 -19.93 6.58 3.91
CA TYR A 247 -18.91 5.76 4.56
C TYR A 247 -19.22 5.62 6.05
N GLN A 248 -19.05 4.41 6.58
CA GLN A 248 -19.27 4.09 7.97
C GLN A 248 -18.03 3.39 8.51
N VAL A 249 -17.59 3.81 9.69
CA VAL A 249 -16.42 3.21 10.37
C VAL A 249 -16.93 2.18 11.36
N ASP A 250 -16.41 0.96 11.26
CA ASP A 250 -16.70 -0.05 12.27
C ASP A 250 -16.02 0.31 13.60
N PRO A 251 -16.71 0.10 14.74
CA PRO A 251 -16.08 0.26 16.03
C PRO A 251 -14.89 -0.68 16.12
N ALA A 252 -13.69 -0.12 16.25
CA ALA A 252 -12.46 -0.91 16.39
C ALA A 252 -12.62 -1.95 17.52
N ASN A 253 -12.47 -3.23 17.19
CA ASN A 253 -12.38 -4.33 18.16
C ASN A 253 -11.11 -4.23 18.99
#